data_AF-A0A1F3DC31-F1
#
_entry.id   AF-A0A1F3DC31-F1
#
_cell.length_a   1.000
_cell.length_b   1.000
_cell.length_c   1.000
_cell.angle_alpha   90.00
_cell.angle_beta   90.00
_cell.angle_gamma   90.00
#
_symmetry.space_group_name_H-M   'P 1'
#
loop_
_entity.id
_entity.type
_entity.pdbx_description
1 polymer ?
#
loop_
_entity_poly.entity_id
_entity_poly.type
_entity_poly.pdbx_seq_one_letter_code
_entity_poly.pdbx_strand_id
1 'polypeptide(L)'
;MITLNSFSQISRTQIINNAVTFSAFSWSAATCNIWSGTSCGGGNIYTAPWITTAGTYISLPYCWGGWSSLTEYATAISNCKSAGQVCSASGGGCSGVPSAPLSCAGGQDCSGFVTRVWERTSKYSTSTLPNISSSIPLSQTQPGDIVNLAGSHVRLVETNYGNGNYRVIEASGADWKVAYHTYTAIQLSSYDPRCANSNIVIGGCGTIDTVLCDNDNSCGPPTPTVLAINYSCISSSCSTIGATYQSPDIPYYGGSSCTSLYQSGRTDDDVWFTITPTDTIPITITVNPTSGNIDPCVGVYSGICSAPTQIACADLYGNMVLEQLTFTPISGTTYLIRVFGYDIGAYSGDFDICAYSTVSTILENNLADNFSVYPNPTNGFLNIKYTGQENEDYKIILTNNIGQILKEKYLKSSNNFTENQFDISEFSSGLYFITIYSTKINKVFKVQKL
;
A
#
# COMPACT_ATOMS: atom_id res chain seq x y z
N MET A 1 -1.25 -30.54 -25.79
CA MET A 1 -1.90 -30.23 -24.50
C MET A 1 -0.81 -30.15 -23.44
N ILE A 2 -0.38 -28.94 -23.10
CA ILE A 2 0.48 -28.72 -21.92
C ILE A 2 -0.48 -28.35 -20.80
N THR A 3 -0.72 -29.29 -19.89
CA THR A 3 -1.40 -29.02 -18.62
C THR A 3 -0.44 -28.24 -17.74
N LEU A 4 -0.58 -26.91 -17.75
CA LEU A 4 -0.03 -26.06 -16.68
C LEU A 4 -0.86 -26.36 -15.43
N ASN A 5 -0.33 -27.20 -14.55
CA ASN A 5 -0.78 -27.24 -13.17
C ASN A 5 -0.44 -25.88 -12.56
N SER A 6 -1.39 -24.96 -12.56
CA SER A 6 -1.29 -23.70 -11.82
C SER A 6 -1.28 -24.04 -10.34
N PHE A 7 -0.11 -24.03 -9.70
CA PHE A 7 -0.07 -23.80 -8.27
C PHE A 7 -0.70 -22.44 -7.99
N SER A 8 -1.54 -22.33 -6.95
CA SER A 8 -2.08 -21.04 -6.55
C SER A 8 -0.92 -20.12 -6.16
N GLN A 9 -0.80 -19.01 -6.88
CA GLN A 9 0.12 -17.94 -6.52
C GLN A 9 -0.47 -17.18 -5.32
N ILE A 10 0.40 -16.63 -4.48
CA ILE A 10 0.03 -15.78 -3.33
C ILE A 10 0.37 -14.31 -3.63
N SER A 11 -0.43 -13.36 -3.18
CA SER A 11 -0.10 -11.93 -3.25
C SER A 11 0.93 -11.54 -2.16
N ARG A 12 1.67 -10.46 -2.39
CA ARG A 12 2.57 -9.87 -1.40
C ARG A 12 1.80 -9.39 -0.18
N THR A 13 0.60 -8.83 -0.34
CA THR A 13 -0.27 -8.49 0.80
C THR A 13 -0.57 -9.72 1.65
N GLN A 14 -1.02 -10.82 1.04
CA GLN A 14 -1.34 -12.04 1.78
C GLN A 14 -0.11 -12.60 2.52
N ILE A 15 1.09 -12.49 1.93
CA ILE A 15 2.35 -12.85 2.60
C ILE A 15 2.54 -12.01 3.88
N ILE A 16 2.31 -10.69 3.82
CA ILE A 16 2.41 -9.81 4.98
C ILE A 16 1.33 -10.13 6.01
N ASN A 17 0.09 -10.37 5.62
CA ASN A 17 -0.98 -10.72 6.57
C ASN A 17 -0.75 -12.07 7.25
N ASN A 18 -0.25 -13.05 6.49
CA ASN A 18 0.23 -14.31 7.05
C ASN A 18 1.34 -14.04 8.09
N ALA A 19 2.34 -13.21 7.76
CA ALA A 19 3.44 -12.85 8.64
C ALA A 19 2.98 -12.12 9.93
N VAL A 20 2.06 -11.16 9.80
CA VAL A 20 1.44 -10.43 10.91
C VAL A 20 0.74 -11.41 11.84
N THR A 21 -0.03 -12.35 11.29
CA THR A 21 -0.74 -13.37 12.08
C THR A 21 0.22 -14.17 12.96
N PHE A 22 1.40 -14.55 12.47
CA PHE A 22 2.41 -15.24 13.29
C PHE A 22 2.97 -14.36 14.43
N SER A 23 3.18 -13.06 14.19
CA SER A 23 3.70 -12.12 15.19
C SER A 23 2.65 -11.72 16.23
N ALA A 24 1.37 -11.71 15.84
CA ALA A 24 0.23 -11.32 16.67
C ALA A 24 -0.54 -12.53 17.24
N PHE A 25 -0.08 -13.76 16.97
CA PHE A 25 -0.76 -14.98 17.39
C PHE A 25 -0.87 -15.05 18.92
N SER A 26 -2.11 -15.04 19.44
CA SER A 26 -2.40 -15.15 20.87
C SER A 26 -2.68 -16.61 21.24
N TRP A 27 -2.01 -17.09 22.29
CA TRP A 27 -2.13 -18.46 22.78
C TRP A 27 -1.81 -18.56 24.26
N SER A 28 -2.22 -19.66 24.91
CA SER A 28 -1.99 -19.87 26.34
C SER A 28 -1.02 -21.01 26.60
N ALA A 29 0.02 -20.75 27.38
CA ALA A 29 0.92 -21.77 27.90
C ALA A 29 0.40 -22.32 29.23
N ALA A 30 0.43 -23.64 29.38
CA ALA A 30 0.33 -24.30 30.68
C ALA A 30 1.74 -24.58 31.24
N THR A 31 1.84 -24.92 32.52
CA THR A 31 3.12 -25.28 33.15
C THR A 31 3.79 -26.46 32.45
N CYS A 32 3.02 -27.39 31.89
CA CYS A 32 3.55 -28.53 31.14
C CYS A 32 4.20 -28.15 29.79
N ASN A 33 3.99 -26.93 29.29
CA ASN A 33 4.63 -26.44 28.07
C ASN A 33 6.00 -25.79 28.30
N ILE A 34 6.41 -25.65 29.57
CA ILE A 34 7.63 -24.95 29.99
C ILE A 34 8.68 -26.00 30.35
N TRP A 35 9.41 -26.44 29.33
CA TRP A 35 10.43 -27.47 29.42
C TRP A 35 11.78 -26.85 29.77
N SER A 36 12.50 -27.49 30.68
CA SER A 36 13.81 -27.05 31.14
C SER A 36 14.78 -28.23 31.10
N GLY A 37 15.41 -28.44 29.94
CA GLY A 37 16.35 -29.53 29.71
C GLY A 37 15.67 -30.89 29.53
N THR A 38 14.42 -30.91 29.07
CA THR A 38 13.65 -32.14 28.87
C THR A 38 14.21 -32.90 27.66
N SER A 39 14.58 -34.16 27.84
CA SER A 39 15.09 -35.00 26.75
C SER A 39 13.95 -35.43 25.81
N CYS A 40 14.05 -35.07 24.53
CA CYS A 40 13.09 -35.44 23.49
C CYS A 40 13.71 -35.28 22.10
N GLY A 41 13.39 -36.17 21.16
CA GLY A 41 13.88 -36.05 19.77
C GLY A 41 15.39 -36.16 19.61
N GLY A 42 16.10 -36.75 20.58
CA GLY A 42 17.56 -36.92 20.55
C GLY A 42 18.36 -35.74 21.10
N GLY A 43 17.70 -34.77 21.74
CA GLY A 43 18.36 -33.64 22.40
C GLY A 43 17.63 -33.17 23.66
N ASN A 44 18.24 -32.24 24.39
CA ASN A 44 17.60 -31.56 25.51
C ASN A 44 16.90 -30.30 24.99
N ILE A 45 15.63 -30.15 25.38
CA ILE A 45 14.78 -29.06 24.94
C ILE A 45 14.54 -28.11 26.10
N TYR A 46 14.73 -26.83 25.80
CA TYR A 46 14.36 -25.72 26.65
C TYR A 46 13.32 -24.88 25.91
N THR A 47 12.29 -24.45 26.62
CA THR A 47 11.28 -23.51 26.11
C THR A 47 11.90 -22.14 25.82
N ALA A 48 11.29 -21.37 24.91
CA ALA A 48 11.80 -20.05 24.59
C ALA A 48 11.89 -19.16 25.86
N PRO A 49 12.99 -18.42 26.10
CA PRO A 49 13.27 -17.80 27.41
C PRO A 49 12.26 -16.74 27.88
N TRP A 50 11.44 -16.19 26.98
CA TRP A 50 10.41 -15.20 27.30
C TRP A 50 9.10 -15.82 27.79
N ILE A 51 9.01 -17.16 27.83
CA ILE A 51 7.85 -17.93 28.31
C ILE A 51 8.27 -18.62 29.62
N THR A 52 8.05 -17.94 30.74
CA THR A 52 8.55 -18.41 32.06
C THR A 52 7.47 -18.98 32.96
N THR A 53 6.20 -18.67 32.72
CA THR A 53 5.06 -19.10 33.54
C THR A 53 3.87 -19.49 32.70
N ALA A 54 2.92 -20.22 33.28
CA ALA A 54 1.62 -20.40 32.63
C ALA A 54 0.93 -19.04 32.45
N GLY A 55 0.24 -18.84 31.33
CA GLY A 55 -0.36 -17.56 30.99
C GLY A 55 -0.58 -17.39 29.49
N THR A 56 -1.14 -16.24 29.11
CA THR A 56 -1.36 -15.87 27.71
C THR A 56 -0.15 -15.13 27.17
N TYR A 57 0.27 -15.52 25.97
CA TYR A 57 1.42 -14.96 25.26
C TYR A 57 1.01 -14.56 23.85
N ILE A 58 1.71 -13.56 23.32
CA ILE A 58 1.53 -13.05 21.96
C ILE A 58 2.82 -13.27 21.18
N SER A 59 2.68 -13.76 19.96
CA SER A 59 3.70 -14.23 19.03
C SER A 59 4.01 -15.73 19.13
N LEU A 60 4.32 -16.31 17.97
CA LEU A 60 4.77 -17.69 17.86
C LEU A 60 6.25 -17.81 18.28
N PRO A 61 6.60 -18.75 19.19
CA PRO A 61 7.97 -18.89 19.66
C PRO A 61 8.90 -19.49 18.61
N TYR A 62 10.19 -19.17 18.77
CA TYR A 62 11.25 -19.75 17.95
C TYR A 62 11.47 -21.21 18.32
N CYS A 63 11.60 -22.07 17.32
CA CYS A 63 11.93 -23.48 17.46
C CYS A 63 12.97 -23.85 16.41
N TRP A 64 14.14 -24.33 16.81
CA TRP A 64 15.20 -24.69 15.87
C TRP A 64 14.76 -25.79 14.90
N GLY A 65 14.84 -25.54 13.60
CA GLY A 65 14.30 -26.46 12.60
C GLY A 65 12.76 -26.52 12.55
N GLY A 66 12.07 -25.75 13.39
CA GLY A 66 10.61 -25.67 13.44
C GLY A 66 10.02 -25.06 12.18
N TRP A 67 8.81 -25.47 11.83
CA TRP A 67 8.04 -24.89 10.74
C TRP A 67 6.53 -25.10 10.96
N SER A 68 6.08 -25.06 12.21
CA SER A 68 4.69 -25.38 12.56
C SER A 68 3.69 -24.45 11.87
N SER A 69 2.56 -24.97 11.40
CA SER A 69 1.37 -24.14 11.18
C SER A 69 0.82 -23.65 12.53
N LEU A 70 -0.04 -22.63 12.53
CA LEU A 70 -0.70 -22.17 13.77
C LEU A 70 -1.54 -23.28 14.41
N THR A 71 -2.23 -24.07 13.59
CA THR A 71 -3.02 -25.23 14.04
C THR A 71 -2.15 -26.35 14.62
N GLU A 72 -1.04 -26.67 13.96
CA GLU A 72 -0.06 -27.65 14.45
C GLU A 72 0.55 -27.20 15.78
N TYR A 73 0.88 -25.91 15.89
CA TYR A 73 1.38 -25.33 17.12
C TYR A 73 0.36 -25.42 18.25
N ALA A 74 -0.87 -24.95 18.02
CA ALA A 74 -1.94 -25.01 19.01
C ALA A 74 -2.19 -26.45 19.49
N THR A 75 -2.14 -27.42 18.57
CA THR A 75 -2.25 -28.85 18.87
C THR A 75 -1.06 -29.36 19.69
N ALA A 76 0.16 -28.91 19.40
CA ALA A 76 1.33 -29.28 20.18
C ALA A 76 1.23 -28.72 21.62
N ILE A 77 0.79 -27.48 21.77
CA ILE A 77 0.62 -26.85 23.08
C ILE A 77 -0.45 -27.56 23.90
N SER A 78 -1.61 -27.90 23.32
CA SER A 78 -2.65 -28.66 24.02
C SER A 78 -2.21 -30.07 24.45
N ASN A 79 -1.26 -30.66 23.72
CA ASN A 79 -0.63 -31.94 24.05
C ASN A 79 0.63 -31.82 24.94
N CYS A 80 0.76 -30.71 25.68
CA CYS A 80 1.86 -30.46 26.62
C CYS A 80 3.26 -30.56 25.98
N LYS A 81 3.41 -30.08 24.74
CA LYS A 81 4.73 -29.95 24.10
C LYS A 81 5.37 -28.60 24.40
N SER A 82 6.69 -28.52 24.26
CA SER A 82 7.44 -27.29 24.55
C SER A 82 7.00 -26.15 23.62
N ALA A 83 6.81 -24.96 24.20
CA ALA A 83 6.55 -23.73 23.44
C ALA A 83 7.87 -23.17 22.88
N GLY A 84 8.25 -23.66 21.71
CA GLY A 84 9.55 -23.38 21.11
C GLY A 84 10.64 -24.34 21.57
N GLN A 85 11.83 -24.15 21.00
CA GLN A 85 13.04 -24.90 21.32
C GLN A 85 14.25 -23.98 21.27
N VAL A 86 14.96 -23.93 22.38
CA VAL A 86 16.33 -23.43 22.52
C VAL A 86 17.20 -24.46 23.23
N CYS A 87 18.52 -24.27 23.20
CA CYS A 87 19.47 -25.27 23.71
C CYS A 87 20.00 -25.00 25.13
N SER A 88 19.60 -23.91 25.77
CA SER A 88 19.83 -23.69 27.20
C SER A 88 18.72 -22.83 27.81
N ALA A 89 18.59 -22.81 29.14
CA ALA A 89 17.62 -21.96 29.82
C ALA A 89 17.81 -20.46 29.53
N SER A 90 19.04 -20.04 29.21
CA SER A 90 19.36 -18.67 28.78
C SER A 90 19.14 -18.40 27.28
N GLY A 91 18.63 -19.37 26.52
CA GLY A 91 18.58 -19.33 25.06
C GLY A 91 19.80 -20.01 24.41
N GLY A 92 20.09 -19.67 23.17
CA GLY A 92 21.27 -20.14 22.43
C GLY A 92 20.93 -21.05 21.25
N GLY A 93 21.81 -21.06 20.25
CA GLY A 93 21.63 -21.82 19.02
C GLY A 93 21.78 -23.32 19.22
N CYS A 94 21.03 -24.10 18.45
CA CYS A 94 21.03 -25.56 18.51
C CYS A 94 21.85 -26.19 17.37
N SER A 95 22.90 -25.52 16.92
CA SER A 95 23.81 -26.08 15.92
C SER A 95 24.44 -27.38 16.44
N GLY A 96 24.31 -28.46 15.68
CA GLY A 96 24.78 -29.79 16.07
C GLY A 96 23.83 -30.58 16.98
N VAL A 97 22.72 -29.99 17.42
CA VAL A 97 21.63 -30.69 18.13
C VAL A 97 20.50 -30.96 17.13
N PRO A 98 19.85 -32.15 17.18
CA PRO A 98 18.68 -32.40 16.35
C PRO A 98 17.59 -31.36 16.57
N SER A 99 17.01 -30.88 15.47
CA SER A 99 15.79 -30.07 15.50
C SER A 99 14.68 -30.84 16.21
N ALA A 100 13.99 -30.20 17.15
CA ALA A 100 12.90 -30.85 17.86
C ALA A 100 11.76 -31.17 16.87
N PRO A 101 11.30 -32.44 16.80
CA PRO A 101 10.10 -32.75 16.06
C PRO A 101 8.89 -32.13 16.75
N LEU A 102 7.77 -31.99 16.02
CA LEU A 102 6.52 -31.44 16.56
C LEU A 102 5.97 -32.22 17.76
N SER A 103 6.34 -33.51 17.89
CA SER A 103 6.04 -34.35 19.05
C SER A 103 6.76 -33.93 20.33
N CYS A 104 7.71 -32.99 20.24
CA CYS A 104 8.50 -32.46 21.33
C CYS A 104 8.31 -30.94 21.52
N ALA A 105 8.34 -30.16 20.44
CA ALA A 105 8.21 -28.71 20.50
C ALA A 105 7.50 -28.16 19.26
N GLY A 106 6.68 -27.13 19.45
CA GLY A 106 6.07 -26.37 18.36
C GLY A 106 6.71 -25.00 18.20
N GLY A 107 6.78 -24.48 16.97
CA GLY A 107 7.24 -23.12 16.70
C GLY A 107 7.80 -22.95 15.29
N GLN A 108 8.46 -21.81 15.04
CA GLN A 108 9.11 -21.51 13.76
C GLN A 108 10.61 -21.33 13.93
N ASP A 109 11.41 -21.76 12.95
CA ASP A 109 12.69 -21.12 12.70
C ASP A 109 12.57 -20.07 11.60
N CYS A 110 13.69 -19.40 11.28
CA CYS A 110 13.73 -18.31 10.32
C CYS A 110 13.21 -18.72 8.93
N SER A 111 13.65 -19.85 8.40
CA SER A 111 13.24 -20.29 7.06
C SER A 111 11.90 -21.04 7.04
N GLY A 112 11.52 -21.70 8.14
CA GLY A 112 10.21 -22.27 8.36
C GLY A 112 9.12 -21.20 8.39
N PHE A 113 9.40 -20.07 9.05
CA PHE A 113 8.54 -18.88 9.01
C PHE A 113 8.35 -18.39 7.57
N VAL A 114 9.44 -18.12 6.83
CA VAL A 114 9.37 -17.67 5.42
C VAL A 114 8.62 -18.68 4.54
N THR A 115 8.88 -19.97 4.72
CA THR A 115 8.17 -21.05 4.00
C THR A 115 6.66 -20.98 4.22
N ARG A 116 6.23 -20.76 5.48
CA ARG A 116 4.81 -20.73 5.84
C ARG A 116 4.12 -19.49 5.30
N VAL A 117 4.74 -18.31 5.38
CA VAL A 117 4.13 -17.07 4.87
C VAL A 117 4.08 -17.03 3.35
N TRP A 118 4.98 -17.74 2.67
CA TRP A 118 4.88 -18.02 1.23
C TRP A 118 3.95 -19.20 0.90
N GLU A 119 3.25 -19.80 1.86
CA GLU A 119 2.31 -20.92 1.67
C GLU A 119 2.90 -22.13 0.93
N ARG A 120 4.14 -22.52 1.26
CA ARG A 120 4.72 -23.72 0.65
C ARG A 120 4.32 -24.98 1.40
N THR A 121 4.11 -26.05 0.65
CA THR A 121 3.68 -27.36 1.17
C THR A 121 4.83 -28.18 1.79
N SER A 122 6.07 -27.77 1.54
CA SER A 122 7.28 -28.38 2.09
C SER A 122 8.23 -27.29 2.58
N LYS A 123 9.02 -27.62 3.62
CA LYS A 123 9.97 -26.69 4.21
C LYS A 123 11.15 -26.38 3.29
N TYR A 124 11.44 -25.10 3.11
CA TYR A 124 12.69 -24.63 2.52
C TYR A 124 13.65 -24.13 3.62
N SER A 125 14.92 -24.48 3.48
CA SER A 125 16.00 -24.01 4.34
C SER A 125 16.57 -22.69 3.81
N THR A 126 17.31 -21.95 4.62
CA THR A 126 18.07 -20.77 4.15
C THR A 126 18.99 -21.09 2.96
N SER A 127 19.46 -22.33 2.83
CA SER A 127 20.27 -22.80 1.70
C SER A 127 19.46 -23.23 0.47
N THR A 128 18.17 -23.54 0.61
CA THR A 128 17.31 -23.99 -0.51
C THR A 128 16.27 -22.96 -0.95
N LEU A 129 16.03 -21.91 -0.16
CA LEU A 129 15.26 -20.73 -0.58
C LEU A 129 15.77 -20.12 -1.91
N PRO A 130 17.10 -20.11 -2.20
CA PRO A 130 17.59 -19.68 -3.51
C PRO A 130 17.05 -20.45 -4.72
N ASN A 131 16.56 -21.69 -4.53
CA ASN A 131 16.02 -22.50 -5.64
C ASN A 131 14.62 -22.04 -6.08
N ILE A 132 13.94 -21.25 -5.24
CA ILE A 132 12.56 -20.82 -5.45
C ILE A 132 12.42 -19.28 -5.44
N SER A 133 13.54 -18.59 -5.50
CA SER A 133 13.61 -17.13 -5.50
C SER A 133 14.75 -16.67 -6.40
N SER A 134 14.70 -15.43 -6.86
CA SER A 134 15.75 -14.80 -7.66
C SER A 134 16.39 -13.66 -6.86
N SER A 135 17.70 -13.45 -7.03
CA SER A 135 18.41 -12.33 -6.39
C SER A 135 18.00 -11.01 -7.04
N ILE A 136 17.82 -9.97 -6.23
CA ILE A 136 17.45 -8.62 -6.63
C ILE A 136 18.27 -7.57 -5.87
N PRO A 137 18.43 -6.35 -6.39
CA PRO A 137 19.00 -5.25 -5.64
C PRO A 137 18.20 -4.98 -4.36
N LEU A 138 18.90 -4.72 -3.24
CA LEU A 138 18.25 -4.41 -1.96
C LEU A 138 17.32 -3.18 -2.07
N SER A 139 17.64 -2.22 -2.93
CA SER A 139 16.78 -1.05 -3.18
C SER A 139 15.47 -1.39 -3.89
N GLN A 140 15.37 -2.56 -4.53
CA GLN A 140 14.20 -3.01 -5.29
C GLN A 140 13.33 -4.01 -4.51
N THR A 141 13.70 -4.37 -3.27
CA THR A 141 12.88 -5.26 -2.46
C THR A 141 11.52 -4.63 -2.18
N GLN A 142 10.49 -5.45 -2.34
CA GLN A 142 9.08 -5.15 -2.07
C GLN A 142 8.60 -5.94 -0.84
N PRO A 143 7.44 -5.59 -0.26
CA PRO A 143 6.82 -6.39 0.80
C PRO A 143 6.70 -7.86 0.37
N GLY A 144 7.04 -8.79 1.27
CA GLY A 144 7.02 -10.23 0.99
C GLY A 144 8.28 -10.80 0.33
N ASP A 145 9.21 -9.95 -0.11
CA ASP A 145 10.58 -10.39 -0.46
C ASP A 145 11.37 -10.77 0.80
N ILE A 146 12.54 -11.37 0.61
CA ILE A 146 13.41 -11.77 1.71
C ILE A 146 14.81 -11.18 1.56
N VAL A 147 15.50 -11.07 2.69
CA VAL A 147 16.96 -10.96 2.71
C VAL A 147 17.50 -12.25 3.31
N ASN A 148 18.31 -12.98 2.55
CA ASN A 148 18.75 -14.33 2.88
C ASN A 148 20.28 -14.40 3.02
N LEU A 149 20.75 -14.83 4.18
CA LEU A 149 22.12 -15.26 4.42
C LEU A 149 22.11 -16.79 4.42
N ALA A 150 22.35 -17.38 3.25
CA ALA A 150 22.24 -18.81 3.03
C ALA A 150 23.11 -19.61 4.03
N GLY A 151 22.53 -20.67 4.61
CA GLY A 151 23.16 -21.47 5.66
C GLY A 151 23.12 -20.86 7.06
N SER A 152 22.57 -19.65 7.23
CA SER A 152 22.53 -18.97 8.54
C SER A 152 21.16 -18.42 8.90
N HIS A 153 20.64 -17.44 8.16
CA HIS A 153 19.43 -16.72 8.58
C HIS A 153 18.69 -16.07 7.41
N VAL A 154 17.38 -15.91 7.54
CA VAL A 154 16.54 -15.22 6.55
C VAL A 154 15.54 -14.32 7.26
N ARG A 155 15.20 -13.18 6.64
CA ARG A 155 14.19 -12.24 7.11
C ARG A 155 13.21 -11.90 6.00
N LEU A 156 11.94 -11.71 6.34
CA LEU A 156 10.91 -11.23 5.43
C LEU A 156 10.88 -9.71 5.44
N VAL A 157 11.01 -9.08 4.28
CA VAL A 157 10.85 -7.63 4.11
C VAL A 157 9.37 -7.30 4.22
N GLU A 158 9.00 -6.48 5.21
CA GLU A 158 7.65 -5.91 5.32
C GLU A 158 7.59 -4.57 4.61
N THR A 159 8.54 -3.68 4.90
CA THR A 159 8.59 -2.34 4.33
C THR A 159 10.02 -1.97 3.93
N ASN A 160 10.19 -1.52 2.68
CA ASN A 160 11.37 -0.78 2.25
C ASN A 160 11.03 0.71 2.26
N TYR A 161 11.62 1.49 3.17
CA TYR A 161 11.26 2.90 3.33
C TYR A 161 11.84 3.82 2.25
N GLY A 162 12.69 3.30 1.34
CA GLY A 162 13.35 4.10 0.30
C GLY A 162 14.46 5.04 0.80
N ASN A 163 14.65 5.15 2.13
CA ASN A 163 15.67 5.97 2.77
C ASN A 163 16.89 5.15 3.27
N GLY A 164 17.00 3.89 2.84
CA GLY A 164 18.04 2.96 3.29
C GLY A 164 17.72 2.20 4.58
N ASN A 165 16.51 2.36 5.13
CA ASN A 165 15.98 1.53 6.22
C ASN A 165 14.93 0.54 5.72
N TYR A 166 14.90 -0.62 6.38
CA TYR A 166 14.05 -1.76 6.03
C TYR A 166 13.40 -2.29 7.28
N ARG A 167 12.07 -2.33 7.31
CA ARG A 167 11.32 -3.03 8.34
C ARG A 167 11.08 -4.46 7.91
N VAL A 168 11.33 -5.40 8.82
CA VAL A 168 11.23 -6.83 8.57
C VAL A 168 10.41 -7.52 9.64
N ILE A 169 9.83 -8.66 9.28
CA ILE A 169 9.26 -9.63 10.21
C ILE A 169 10.15 -10.87 10.15
N GLU A 170 10.60 -11.37 11.30
CA GLU A 170 11.50 -12.52 11.36
C GLU A 170 11.26 -13.39 12.59
N ALA A 171 11.44 -14.70 12.44
CA ALA A 171 11.66 -15.61 13.56
C ALA A 171 13.18 -15.68 13.80
N SER A 172 13.66 -15.19 14.94
CA SER A 172 15.09 -15.11 15.21
C SER A 172 15.45 -15.44 16.66
N GLY A 173 16.74 -15.68 16.90
CA GLY A 173 17.30 -15.83 18.25
C GLY A 173 17.49 -14.50 18.98
N ALA A 174 17.15 -13.35 18.38
CA ALA A 174 17.18 -12.06 19.08
C ALA A 174 16.07 -11.99 20.15
N ASP A 175 14.85 -12.39 19.77
CA ASP A 175 13.68 -12.38 20.66
C ASP A 175 13.17 -13.78 21.00
N TRP A 176 13.70 -14.82 20.33
CA TRP A 176 13.21 -16.20 20.41
C TRP A 176 11.72 -16.34 20.06
N LYS A 177 11.24 -15.51 19.13
CA LYS A 177 9.87 -15.49 18.60
C LYS A 177 9.82 -14.79 17.25
N VAL A 178 8.64 -14.76 16.62
CA VAL A 178 8.37 -13.92 15.44
C VAL A 178 8.20 -12.47 15.89
N ALA A 179 9.05 -11.57 15.40
CA ALA A 179 9.07 -10.18 15.83
C ALA A 179 9.39 -9.22 14.67
N TYR A 180 9.06 -7.95 14.88
CA TYR A 180 9.44 -6.86 13.99
C TYR A 180 10.81 -6.32 14.35
N HIS A 181 11.62 -6.04 13.33
CA HIS A 181 12.88 -5.33 13.46
C HIS A 181 13.04 -4.30 12.35
N THR A 182 13.90 -3.31 12.57
CA THR A 182 14.31 -2.37 11.52
C THR A 182 15.82 -2.43 11.35
N TYR A 183 16.26 -2.58 10.11
CA TYR A 183 17.66 -2.65 9.74
C TYR A 183 18.01 -1.59 8.71
N THR A 184 19.23 -1.07 8.80
CA THR A 184 19.85 -0.27 7.76
C THR A 184 20.38 -1.14 6.63
N ALA A 185 20.56 -0.57 5.43
CA ALA A 185 21.22 -1.24 4.31
C ALA A 185 22.60 -1.81 4.68
N ILE A 186 23.35 -1.11 5.54
CA ILE A 186 24.67 -1.55 6.02
C ILE A 186 24.55 -2.81 6.87
N GLN A 187 23.57 -2.89 7.76
CA GLN A 187 23.35 -4.10 8.58
C GLN A 187 22.90 -5.31 7.76
N LEU A 188 22.34 -5.07 6.56
CA LEU A 188 21.92 -6.11 5.63
C LEU A 188 22.96 -6.42 4.54
N SER A 189 24.15 -5.81 4.57
CA SER A 189 25.11 -5.90 3.47
C SER A 189 25.64 -7.30 3.19
N SER A 190 25.59 -8.20 4.18
CA SER A 190 25.99 -9.60 4.03
C SER A 190 24.86 -10.50 3.52
N TYR A 191 23.63 -10.01 3.49
CA TYR A 191 22.46 -10.77 3.03
C TYR A 191 22.27 -10.58 1.53
N ASP A 192 21.85 -11.64 0.87
CA ASP A 192 21.40 -11.61 -0.51
C ASP A 192 19.89 -11.30 -0.54
N PRO A 193 19.44 -10.14 -1.05
CA PRO A 193 18.03 -9.82 -1.19
C PRO A 193 17.41 -10.63 -2.33
N ARG A 194 16.25 -11.24 -2.10
CA ARG A 194 15.61 -12.16 -3.04
C ARG A 194 14.10 -11.99 -3.08
N CYS A 195 13.57 -12.08 -4.29
CA CYS A 195 12.13 -12.15 -4.58
C CYS A 195 11.74 -13.59 -4.88
N ALA A 196 10.59 -14.03 -4.39
CA ALA A 196 10.05 -15.34 -4.75
C ALA A 196 9.76 -15.41 -6.25
N ASN A 197 9.92 -16.59 -6.84
CA ASN A 197 9.65 -16.81 -8.26
C ASN A 197 8.16 -16.58 -8.57
N SER A 198 7.86 -16.24 -9.83
CA SER A 198 6.50 -15.90 -10.25
C SER A 198 5.50 -17.04 -10.11
N ASN A 199 5.93 -18.30 -10.04
CA ASN A 199 5.04 -19.43 -9.74
C ASN A 199 4.67 -19.55 -8.24
N ILE A 200 5.24 -18.68 -7.40
CA ILE A 200 4.95 -18.59 -5.96
C ILE A 200 4.18 -17.31 -5.68
N VAL A 201 4.75 -16.16 -6.05
CA VAL A 201 4.17 -14.84 -5.77
C VAL A 201 3.68 -14.20 -7.05
N ILE A 202 2.48 -13.61 -7.01
CA ILE A 202 1.91 -12.85 -8.14
C ILE A 202 2.91 -11.76 -8.55
N GLY A 203 3.19 -11.64 -9.85
CA GLY A 203 4.20 -10.71 -10.38
C GLY A 203 5.67 -11.11 -10.12
N GLY A 204 5.94 -12.03 -9.18
CA GLY A 204 7.27 -12.51 -8.82
C GLY A 204 8.25 -11.36 -8.53
N CYS A 205 9.35 -11.34 -9.27
CA CYS A 205 10.40 -10.33 -9.17
C CYS A 205 10.14 -9.04 -9.97
N GLY A 206 9.03 -8.98 -10.71
CA GLY A 206 8.58 -7.73 -11.32
C GLY A 206 8.07 -6.77 -10.24
N THR A 207 8.11 -5.47 -10.53
CA THR A 207 7.29 -4.48 -9.82
C THR A 207 5.86 -4.65 -10.28
N ILE A 208 5.03 -5.41 -9.57
CA ILE A 208 3.58 -5.22 -9.33
C ILE A 208 3.20 -6.26 -8.24
N ASP A 209 3.13 -5.86 -6.96
CA ASP A 209 1.80 -5.85 -6.33
C ASP A 209 1.44 -4.38 -6.23
N THR A 210 0.47 -3.97 -7.02
CA THR A 210 -0.51 -3.02 -6.53
C THR A 210 -0.93 -3.51 -5.15
N VAL A 211 -0.65 -2.72 -4.12
CA VAL A 211 -1.05 -2.96 -2.74
C VAL A 211 -2.49 -3.43 -2.75
N LEU A 212 -2.73 -4.74 -2.62
CA LEU A 212 -4.06 -5.28 -2.37
C LEU A 212 -4.39 -4.79 -0.97
N CYS A 213 -5.03 -3.63 -0.88
CA CYS A 213 -5.37 -3.06 0.40
C CYS A 213 -6.58 -3.83 0.91
N ASP A 214 -6.37 -4.68 1.90
CA ASP A 214 -7.38 -5.52 2.55
C ASP A 214 -7.61 -5.09 4.00
N ASN A 215 -7.49 -3.77 4.24
CA ASN A 215 -7.72 -3.20 5.55
C ASN A 215 -9.23 -3.12 5.82
N ASP A 216 -9.68 -3.83 6.85
CA ASP A 216 -11.10 -3.94 7.22
C ASP A 216 -11.55 -2.86 8.22
N ASN A 217 -10.62 -2.07 8.75
CA ASN A 217 -10.87 -1.12 9.83
C ASN A 217 -10.48 0.31 9.43
N SER A 218 -11.43 1.23 9.57
CA SER A 218 -11.25 2.67 9.34
C SER A 218 -10.12 3.30 10.19
N CYS A 219 -9.80 2.72 11.34
CA CYS A 219 -8.68 3.15 12.20
C CYS A 219 -7.42 2.28 12.07
N GLY A 220 -7.52 1.13 11.39
CA GLY A 220 -6.53 0.07 11.40
C GLY A 220 -6.39 -0.66 12.75
N PRO A 221 -5.35 -1.50 12.90
CA PRO A 221 -4.38 -1.90 11.88
C PRO A 221 -4.91 -3.00 10.92
N PRO A 222 -4.52 -3.01 9.62
CA PRO A 222 -3.63 -2.03 8.98
C PRO A 222 -4.34 -0.68 8.77
N THR A 223 -3.59 0.43 8.86
CA THR A 223 -4.16 1.77 8.65
C THR A 223 -4.67 1.91 7.21
N PRO A 224 -5.74 2.69 6.97
CA PRO A 224 -6.26 2.92 5.63
C PRO A 224 -5.19 3.42 4.65
N THR A 225 -5.18 2.89 3.44
CA THR A 225 -4.23 3.27 2.38
C THR A 225 -4.45 4.73 1.96
N VAL A 226 -3.38 5.52 1.87
CA VAL A 226 -3.47 6.91 1.39
C VAL A 226 -3.54 6.92 -0.14
N LEU A 227 -4.63 7.44 -0.71
CA LEU A 227 -4.75 7.64 -2.15
C LEU A 227 -4.17 9.01 -2.56
N ALA A 228 -3.40 9.01 -3.64
CA ALA A 228 -2.97 10.24 -4.28
C ALA A 228 -4.15 10.89 -5.02
N ILE A 229 -4.29 12.21 -4.87
CA ILE A 229 -5.23 13.02 -5.65
C ILE A 229 -4.51 13.52 -6.89
N ASN A 230 -4.98 13.13 -8.07
CA ASN A 230 -4.37 13.49 -9.35
C ASN A 230 -5.32 14.37 -10.20
N TYR A 231 -4.84 14.88 -11.34
CA TYR A 231 -5.70 15.61 -12.30
C TYR A 231 -6.41 14.71 -13.32
N SER A 232 -6.12 13.41 -13.25
CA SER A 232 -6.74 12.34 -14.02
C SER A 232 -6.77 11.09 -13.15
N CYS A 233 -7.63 10.14 -13.47
CA CYS A 233 -7.63 8.87 -12.76
C CYS A 233 -6.29 8.13 -12.96
N ILE A 234 -5.56 7.95 -11.87
CA ILE A 234 -4.41 7.04 -11.79
C ILE A 234 -4.81 5.97 -10.78
N SER A 235 -5.15 4.80 -11.29
CA SER A 235 -5.71 3.70 -10.52
C SER A 235 -4.68 3.03 -9.62
N SER A 236 -5.13 2.65 -8.43
CA SER A 236 -4.48 1.74 -7.50
C SER A 236 -5.37 0.51 -7.36
N SER A 237 -4.84 -0.69 -7.61
CA SER A 237 -5.64 -1.91 -7.48
C SER A 237 -5.68 -2.39 -6.03
N CYS A 238 -6.86 -2.82 -5.58
CA CYS A 238 -7.14 -3.39 -4.26
C CYS A 238 -8.17 -4.52 -4.37
N SER A 239 -8.56 -5.12 -3.24
CA SER A 239 -9.54 -6.20 -3.24
C SER A 239 -10.30 -6.26 -1.94
N THR A 240 -11.58 -6.58 -2.05
CA THR A 240 -12.40 -6.96 -0.92
C THR A 240 -12.23 -8.45 -0.57
N ILE A 241 -11.57 -9.25 -1.42
CA ILE A 241 -11.36 -10.68 -1.14
C ILE A 241 -10.48 -10.85 0.11
N GLY A 242 -11.05 -11.46 1.16
CA GLY A 242 -10.31 -11.80 2.38
C GLY A 242 -10.34 -10.75 3.48
N ALA A 243 -11.09 -9.65 3.31
CA ALA A 243 -11.42 -8.75 4.40
C ALA A 243 -12.31 -9.48 5.43
N THR A 244 -12.26 -9.10 6.72
CA THR A 244 -12.92 -9.87 7.79
C THR A 244 -14.34 -9.40 8.10
N TYR A 245 -15.15 -10.34 8.59
CA TYR A 245 -16.60 -10.26 8.82
C TYR A 245 -17.09 -9.16 9.81
N GLN A 246 -16.21 -8.34 10.40
CA GLN A 246 -16.64 -7.20 11.21
C GLN A 246 -15.74 -5.98 11.03
N SER A 247 -16.10 -5.13 10.08
CA SER A 247 -15.87 -3.69 10.23
C SER A 247 -16.72 -3.16 11.41
N PRO A 248 -16.31 -2.08 12.09
CA PRO A 248 -17.20 -1.41 13.04
C PRO A 248 -18.54 -1.09 12.35
N ASP A 249 -19.65 -1.08 13.09
CA ASP A 249 -21.00 -0.71 12.60
C ASP A 249 -21.07 0.77 12.16
N ILE A 250 -20.26 1.16 11.17
CA ILE A 250 -20.25 2.48 10.56
C ILE A 250 -21.42 2.48 9.59
N PRO A 251 -22.43 3.33 9.80
CA PRO A 251 -23.58 3.36 8.92
C PRO A 251 -23.17 3.66 7.48
N TYR A 252 -23.78 2.95 6.54
CA TYR A 252 -23.82 3.34 5.15
C TYR A 252 -25.24 3.78 4.79
N TYR A 253 -25.36 4.91 4.12
CA TYR A 253 -26.59 5.35 3.49
C TYR A 253 -26.40 5.25 1.99
N GLY A 254 -27.14 4.36 1.33
CA GLY A 254 -26.95 4.01 -0.08
C GLY A 254 -27.83 4.78 -1.05
N GLY A 255 -27.73 4.38 -2.33
CA GLY A 255 -28.36 5.04 -3.47
C GLY A 255 -27.68 6.35 -3.87
N SER A 256 -28.09 6.95 -4.99
CA SER A 256 -27.51 8.19 -5.51
C SER A 256 -27.68 9.43 -4.62
N SER A 257 -28.54 9.36 -3.60
CA SER A 257 -28.83 10.46 -2.67
C SER A 257 -28.24 10.27 -1.26
N CYS A 258 -27.66 9.12 -0.93
CA CYS A 258 -27.15 8.81 0.41
C CYS A 258 -28.19 9.00 1.54
N THR A 259 -29.46 8.67 1.28
CA THR A 259 -30.56 8.88 2.24
C THR A 259 -31.19 7.59 2.74
N SER A 260 -31.00 6.48 2.03
CA SER A 260 -31.61 5.20 2.36
C SER A 260 -30.66 4.43 3.27
N LEU A 261 -31.03 4.26 4.55
CA LEU A 261 -30.22 3.48 5.47
C LEU A 261 -30.04 2.07 4.92
N TYR A 262 -28.78 1.69 4.75
CA TYR A 262 -28.41 0.37 4.30
C TYR A 262 -28.78 -0.68 5.36
N GLN A 263 -29.25 -1.86 4.94
CA GLN A 263 -29.75 -2.85 5.89
C GLN A 263 -28.60 -3.32 6.82
N SER A 264 -28.85 -3.26 8.12
CA SER A 264 -27.92 -3.71 9.16
C SER A 264 -27.50 -5.17 8.92
N GLY A 265 -26.19 -5.45 9.02
CA GLY A 265 -25.63 -6.80 8.88
C GLY A 265 -25.30 -7.24 7.44
N ARG A 266 -25.23 -6.31 6.49
CA ARG A 266 -24.88 -6.58 5.07
C ARG A 266 -23.48 -6.18 4.64
N THR A 267 -22.71 -5.47 5.47
CA THR A 267 -21.36 -5.03 5.11
C THR A 267 -20.34 -6.10 5.50
N ASP A 268 -20.07 -7.00 4.56
CA ASP A 268 -18.95 -7.94 4.59
C ASP A 268 -17.83 -7.32 3.73
N ASP A 269 -16.58 -7.55 4.09
CA ASP A 269 -15.43 -7.25 3.25
C ASP A 269 -15.10 -5.75 2.95
N ASP A 270 -15.01 -4.91 3.99
CA ASP A 270 -14.63 -3.50 3.81
C ASP A 270 -13.15 -3.30 3.47
N VAL A 271 -12.89 -2.29 2.64
CA VAL A 271 -11.56 -1.74 2.39
C VAL A 271 -11.58 -0.23 2.59
N TRP A 272 -10.69 0.29 3.44
CA TRP A 272 -10.59 1.72 3.71
C TRP A 272 -9.38 2.41 3.08
N PHE A 273 -9.58 3.67 2.69
CA PHE A 273 -8.56 4.58 2.20
C PHE A 273 -8.67 5.93 2.88
N THR A 274 -7.63 6.76 2.73
CA THR A 274 -7.67 8.17 3.10
C THR A 274 -7.22 9.08 1.95
N ILE A 275 -7.79 10.28 1.91
CA ILE A 275 -7.31 11.39 1.08
C ILE A 275 -7.27 12.66 1.91
N THR A 276 -6.35 13.57 1.61
CA THR A 276 -6.29 14.90 2.21
C THR A 276 -6.15 15.95 1.10
N PRO A 277 -7.28 16.46 0.57
CA PRO A 277 -7.28 17.52 -0.44
C PRO A 277 -6.62 18.79 0.09
N THR A 278 -5.90 19.51 -0.78
CA THR A 278 -5.21 20.77 -0.43
C THR A 278 -5.88 22.01 -1.02
N ASP A 279 -7.02 21.79 -1.67
CA ASP A 279 -7.87 22.82 -2.26
C ASP A 279 -9.35 22.44 -2.05
N THR A 280 -10.25 23.22 -2.62
CA THR A 280 -11.70 22.98 -2.60
C THR A 280 -12.23 22.53 -3.97
N ILE A 281 -11.36 22.05 -4.85
CA ILE A 281 -11.77 21.54 -6.17
C ILE A 281 -12.53 20.23 -5.93
N PRO A 282 -13.68 20.01 -6.59
CA PRO A 282 -14.39 18.74 -6.47
C PRO A 282 -13.49 17.54 -6.75
N ILE A 283 -13.58 16.54 -5.89
CA ILE A 283 -12.84 15.28 -5.98
C ILE A 283 -13.81 14.24 -6.49
N THR A 284 -13.43 13.57 -7.57
CA THR A 284 -14.08 12.39 -8.09
C THR A 284 -13.35 11.15 -7.59
N ILE A 285 -14.10 10.21 -7.02
CA ILE A 285 -13.62 8.88 -6.66
C ILE A 285 -14.27 7.90 -7.64
N THR A 286 -13.48 7.00 -8.22
CA THR A 286 -14.00 5.88 -9.02
C THR A 286 -13.52 4.56 -8.46
N VAL A 287 -14.40 3.57 -8.49
CA VAL A 287 -14.11 2.18 -8.15
C VAL A 287 -14.51 1.32 -9.33
N ASN A 288 -13.54 0.66 -9.97
CA ASN A 288 -13.75 -0.18 -11.13
C ASN A 288 -13.44 -1.64 -10.79
N PRO A 289 -14.45 -2.52 -10.65
CA PRO A 289 -14.22 -3.94 -10.45
C PRO A 289 -13.36 -4.54 -11.57
N THR A 290 -12.44 -5.43 -11.20
CA THR A 290 -11.50 -6.10 -12.12
C THR A 290 -11.58 -7.62 -12.05
N SER A 291 -12.09 -8.18 -10.95
CA SER A 291 -12.29 -9.62 -10.79
C SER A 291 -13.44 -9.93 -9.82
N GLY A 292 -13.78 -11.22 -9.69
CA GLY A 292 -14.79 -11.69 -8.74
C GLY A 292 -16.23 -11.42 -9.21
N ASN A 293 -17.11 -11.14 -8.24
CA ASN A 293 -18.51 -10.79 -8.50
C ASN A 293 -18.98 -9.62 -7.64
N ILE A 294 -18.04 -8.75 -7.25
CA ILE A 294 -18.32 -7.60 -6.40
C ILE A 294 -19.31 -6.65 -7.07
N ASP A 295 -20.30 -6.24 -6.29
CA ASP A 295 -21.15 -5.09 -6.56
C ASP A 295 -20.66 -3.94 -5.69
N PRO A 296 -19.73 -3.11 -6.18
CA PRO A 296 -19.02 -2.17 -5.32
C PRO A 296 -19.98 -1.11 -4.77
N CYS A 297 -19.88 -0.84 -3.48
CA CYS A 297 -20.44 0.34 -2.83
C CYS A 297 -19.26 1.21 -2.39
N VAL A 298 -19.37 2.53 -2.59
CA VAL A 298 -18.34 3.48 -2.16
C VAL A 298 -18.94 4.58 -1.30
N GLY A 299 -18.33 4.84 -0.15
CA GLY A 299 -18.72 5.91 0.78
C GLY A 299 -17.54 6.81 1.12
N VAL A 300 -17.78 8.12 1.17
CA VAL A 300 -16.81 9.11 1.69
C VAL A 300 -17.28 9.60 3.04
N TYR A 301 -16.37 9.61 4.00
CA TYR A 301 -16.62 9.97 5.37
C TYR A 301 -15.65 11.04 5.87
N SER A 302 -16.08 11.80 6.88
CA SER A 302 -15.27 12.80 7.59
C SER A 302 -15.37 12.59 9.10
N GLY A 303 -14.45 13.21 9.85
CA GLY A 303 -14.41 13.11 11.32
C GLY A 303 -13.47 12.03 11.83
N ILE A 304 -13.79 11.46 13.00
CA ILE A 304 -12.93 10.47 13.67
C ILE A 304 -13.14 9.08 13.06
N CYS A 305 -12.06 8.32 12.86
CA CYS A 305 -12.13 7.01 12.21
C CYS A 305 -13.03 6.01 12.95
N SER A 306 -13.18 6.11 14.27
CA SER A 306 -13.97 5.16 15.07
C SER A 306 -15.48 5.36 14.95
N ALA A 307 -15.93 6.53 14.47
CA ALA A 307 -17.33 6.87 14.26
C ALA A 307 -17.45 7.99 13.22
N PRO A 308 -17.05 7.73 11.97
CA PRO A 308 -16.96 8.78 10.97
C PRO A 308 -18.35 9.09 10.41
N THR A 309 -18.56 10.31 9.95
CA THR A 309 -19.83 10.77 9.37
C THR A 309 -19.76 10.69 7.84
N GLN A 310 -20.70 9.95 7.23
CA GLN A 310 -20.79 9.85 5.77
C GLN A 310 -21.20 11.20 5.17
N ILE A 311 -20.52 11.62 4.11
CA ILE A 311 -20.76 12.88 3.40
C ILE A 311 -21.09 12.70 1.92
N ALA A 312 -20.71 11.57 1.32
CA ALA A 312 -21.02 11.21 -0.04
C ALA A 312 -21.01 9.68 -0.19
N CYS A 313 -21.66 9.18 -1.25
CA CYS A 313 -21.73 7.76 -1.56
C CYS A 313 -22.05 7.53 -3.04
N ALA A 314 -21.78 6.32 -3.51
CA ALA A 314 -22.28 5.79 -4.77
C ALA A 314 -22.50 4.28 -4.67
N ASP A 315 -23.61 3.88 -5.26
CA ASP A 315 -24.18 2.54 -5.41
C ASP A 315 -25.23 2.70 -6.52
N LEU A 316 -24.74 2.89 -7.74
CA LEU A 316 -25.50 3.36 -8.90
C LEU A 316 -25.91 2.22 -9.83
N TYR A 317 -25.06 1.20 -9.92
CA TYR A 317 -25.19 0.09 -10.84
C TYR A 317 -25.15 -1.24 -10.07
N GLY A 318 -24.98 -2.36 -10.78
CA GLY A 318 -24.89 -3.68 -10.14
C GLY A 318 -23.49 -4.27 -10.27
N ASN A 319 -23.40 -5.57 -10.02
CA ASN A 319 -22.16 -6.34 -10.03
C ASN A 319 -21.25 -6.05 -11.23
N MET A 320 -19.95 -5.93 -10.96
CA MET A 320 -18.90 -5.75 -11.96
C MET A 320 -19.05 -4.48 -12.81
N VAL A 321 -19.72 -3.45 -12.29
CA VAL A 321 -19.84 -2.13 -12.92
C VAL A 321 -19.07 -1.08 -12.12
N LEU A 322 -18.53 -0.09 -12.84
CA LEU A 322 -17.82 1.03 -12.25
C LEU A 322 -18.78 1.89 -11.40
N GLU A 323 -18.34 2.20 -10.19
CA GLU A 323 -18.98 3.17 -9.32
C GLU A 323 -18.19 4.47 -9.28
N GLN A 324 -18.93 5.58 -9.19
CA GLN A 324 -18.34 6.90 -9.16
C GLN A 324 -19.17 7.85 -8.30
N LEU A 325 -18.47 8.61 -7.46
CA LEU A 325 -19.04 9.77 -6.78
C LEU A 325 -18.14 11.00 -6.98
N THR A 326 -18.72 12.18 -6.78
CA THR A 326 -17.98 13.44 -6.70
C THR A 326 -18.45 14.22 -5.50
N PHE A 327 -17.52 14.78 -4.73
CA PHE A 327 -17.82 15.63 -3.57
C PHE A 327 -16.90 16.84 -3.52
N THR A 328 -17.33 17.92 -2.87
CA THR A 328 -16.52 19.13 -2.67
C THR A 328 -15.83 19.05 -1.31
N PRO A 329 -14.49 18.98 -1.26
CA PRO A 329 -13.77 18.85 0.01
C PRO A 329 -13.57 20.21 0.69
N ILE A 330 -13.25 20.13 1.98
CA ILE A 330 -12.63 21.22 2.74
C ILE A 330 -11.12 20.99 2.71
N SER A 331 -10.39 21.97 2.17
CA SER A 331 -8.93 21.94 2.11
C SER A 331 -8.30 21.63 3.47
N GLY A 332 -7.35 20.70 3.49
CA GLY A 332 -6.63 20.25 4.68
C GLY A 332 -7.40 19.25 5.55
N THR A 333 -8.65 18.92 5.22
CA THR A 333 -9.42 17.89 5.93
C THR A 333 -9.09 16.52 5.37
N THR A 334 -8.77 15.57 6.25
CA THR A 334 -8.63 14.16 5.87
C THR A 334 -10.00 13.51 5.80
N TYR A 335 -10.27 12.87 4.66
CA TYR A 335 -11.46 12.08 4.42
C TYR A 335 -11.10 10.59 4.40
N LEU A 336 -12.03 9.77 4.88
CA LEU A 336 -11.98 8.32 4.82
C LEU A 336 -12.85 7.86 3.64
N ILE A 337 -12.38 6.90 2.86
CA ILE A 337 -13.13 6.30 1.76
C ILE A 337 -13.30 4.83 2.09
N ARG A 338 -14.53 4.34 2.04
CA ARG A 338 -14.88 2.94 2.27
C ARG A 338 -15.32 2.32 0.95
N VAL A 339 -14.81 1.15 0.61
CA VAL A 339 -15.25 0.32 -0.51
C VAL A 339 -15.64 -1.05 0.02
N PHE A 340 -16.79 -1.58 -0.38
CA PHE A 340 -17.30 -2.89 0.05
C PHE A 340 -18.26 -3.46 -0.98
N GLY A 341 -18.66 -4.73 -0.84
CA GLY A 341 -19.67 -5.36 -1.68
C GLY A 341 -21.10 -5.10 -1.19
N TYR A 342 -22.05 -4.85 -2.09
CA TYR A 342 -23.47 -4.70 -1.74
C TYR A 342 -24.04 -6.00 -1.13
N ASP A 343 -23.80 -7.14 -1.76
CA ASP A 343 -24.30 -8.42 -1.26
C ASP A 343 -23.29 -9.10 -0.30
N ILE A 344 -23.81 -9.96 0.60
CA ILE A 344 -23.00 -10.72 1.56
C ILE A 344 -22.47 -12.01 0.91
N GLY A 345 -21.26 -12.43 1.28
CA GLY A 345 -20.74 -13.76 0.97
C GLY A 345 -19.83 -13.78 -0.25
N ALA A 346 -20.23 -14.47 -1.33
CA ALA A 346 -19.37 -14.65 -2.51
C ALA A 346 -19.26 -13.40 -3.42
N TYR A 347 -19.64 -12.23 -2.92
CA TYR A 347 -19.76 -10.97 -3.65
C TYR A 347 -18.58 -10.03 -3.37
N SER A 348 -17.39 -10.62 -3.29
CA SER A 348 -16.10 -9.93 -3.23
C SER A 348 -15.35 -10.01 -4.55
N GLY A 349 -14.31 -9.19 -4.69
CA GLY A 349 -13.57 -9.06 -5.93
C GLY A 349 -12.44 -8.04 -5.84
N ASP A 350 -11.53 -8.13 -6.80
CA ASP A 350 -10.51 -7.11 -6.99
C ASP A 350 -11.11 -5.90 -7.70
N PHE A 351 -10.59 -4.70 -7.42
CA PHE A 351 -11.03 -3.45 -8.02
C PHE A 351 -9.88 -2.44 -8.15
N ASP A 352 -9.98 -1.56 -9.13
CA ASP A 352 -9.12 -0.39 -9.29
C ASP A 352 -9.82 0.84 -8.71
N ILE A 353 -9.14 1.57 -7.82
CA ILE A 353 -9.63 2.83 -7.25
C ILE A 353 -8.72 4.00 -7.61
N CYS A 354 -9.28 5.17 -7.83
CA CYS A 354 -8.51 6.41 -7.93
C CYS A 354 -9.28 7.59 -7.34
N ALA A 355 -8.53 8.60 -6.89
CA ALA A 355 -9.05 9.91 -6.52
C ALA A 355 -8.46 10.96 -7.47
N TYR A 356 -9.31 11.77 -8.08
CA TYR A 356 -8.84 12.82 -8.97
C TYR A 356 -9.77 14.02 -8.98
N SER A 357 -9.19 15.19 -9.22
CA SER A 357 -9.91 16.41 -9.51
C SER A 357 -9.75 16.73 -10.98
N THR A 358 -10.85 16.75 -11.73
CA THR A 358 -10.79 17.37 -13.05
C THR A 358 -10.78 18.87 -12.85
N VAL A 359 -9.64 19.49 -13.11
CA VAL A 359 -9.66 20.91 -13.40
C VAL A 359 -10.40 21.02 -14.71
N SER A 360 -11.67 21.44 -14.67
CA SER A 360 -12.36 21.85 -15.88
C SER A 360 -11.45 22.89 -16.52
N THR A 361 -10.88 22.56 -17.68
CA THR A 361 -10.16 23.55 -18.45
C THR A 361 -11.13 24.70 -18.67
N ILE A 362 -10.75 25.86 -18.13
CA ILE A 362 -11.54 27.09 -17.96
C ILE A 362 -12.38 27.12 -16.66
N LEU A 363 -11.71 27.17 -15.51
CA LEU A 363 -12.05 28.27 -14.61
C LEU A 363 -11.40 29.51 -15.21
N GLU A 364 -12.20 30.40 -15.80
CA GLU A 364 -11.86 31.82 -15.71
C GLU A 364 -11.73 32.09 -14.22
N ASN A 365 -10.48 32.15 -13.76
CA ASN A 365 -10.17 32.52 -12.41
C ASN A 365 -10.63 33.97 -12.27
N ASN A 366 -11.88 34.18 -11.82
CA ASN A 366 -12.47 35.47 -11.48
C ASN A 366 -11.83 36.09 -10.23
N LEU A 367 -10.54 35.81 -10.00
CA LEU A 367 -9.64 36.64 -9.24
C LEU A 367 -8.95 37.57 -10.24
N ALA A 368 -9.58 38.72 -10.52
CA ALA A 368 -9.09 39.88 -11.27
C ALA A 368 -8.10 39.58 -12.42
N ASP A 369 -8.57 39.70 -13.66
CA ASP A 369 -7.75 39.58 -14.88
C ASP A 369 -6.62 40.61 -14.97
N ASN A 370 -5.51 40.33 -14.28
CA ASN A 370 -4.30 41.12 -14.34
C ASN A 370 -3.44 40.79 -15.55
N PHE A 371 -3.86 39.92 -16.48
CA PHE A 371 -3.10 39.57 -17.67
C PHE A 371 -4.03 39.42 -18.88
N SER A 372 -3.67 40.03 -20.01
CA SER A 372 -4.31 39.78 -21.30
C SER A 372 -3.30 39.75 -22.45
N VAL A 373 -3.59 38.96 -23.48
CA VAL A 373 -2.74 38.77 -24.67
C VAL A 373 -3.54 39.11 -25.92
N TYR A 374 -3.13 40.13 -26.67
CA TYR A 374 -3.85 40.62 -27.84
C TYR A 374 -2.91 41.28 -28.88
N PRO A 375 -3.31 41.38 -30.16
CA PRO A 375 -4.51 40.78 -30.75
C PRO A 375 -4.35 39.26 -30.87
N ASN A 376 -5.46 38.54 -30.75
CA ASN A 376 -5.52 37.12 -31.03
C ASN A 376 -6.82 36.85 -31.81
N PRO A 377 -6.76 36.45 -33.09
CA PRO A 377 -5.56 36.09 -33.87
C PRO A 377 -4.58 37.26 -34.14
N THR A 378 -3.33 36.93 -34.50
CA THR A 378 -2.27 37.91 -34.86
C THR A 378 -1.58 37.57 -36.19
N ASN A 379 -1.00 38.57 -36.86
CA ASN A 379 -0.14 38.38 -38.03
C ASN A 379 1.37 38.33 -37.70
N GLY A 380 1.75 38.43 -36.42
CA GLY A 380 3.16 38.39 -36.03
C GLY A 380 3.51 39.09 -34.71
N PHE A 381 2.67 40.00 -34.21
CA PHE A 381 2.94 40.73 -32.97
C PHE A 381 1.83 40.53 -31.95
N LEU A 382 2.22 40.33 -30.70
CA LEU A 382 1.32 40.20 -29.56
C LEU A 382 1.72 41.21 -28.49
N ASN A 383 0.76 41.74 -27.77
CA ASN A 383 0.97 42.53 -26.57
C ASN A 383 0.50 41.72 -25.38
N ILE A 384 1.34 41.68 -24.33
CA ILE A 384 1.00 41.11 -23.03
C ILE A 384 0.80 42.28 -22.08
N LYS A 385 -0.46 42.52 -21.76
CA LYS A 385 -0.93 43.56 -20.85
C LYS A 385 -1.00 42.96 -19.46
N TYR A 386 -0.34 43.58 -18.48
CA TYR A 386 -0.41 43.10 -17.10
C TYR A 386 -0.30 44.17 -16.01
N THR A 387 -0.85 43.83 -14.84
CA THR A 387 -0.62 44.54 -13.58
C THR A 387 0.05 43.58 -12.59
N GLY A 388 1.35 43.79 -12.34
CA GLY A 388 2.14 42.91 -11.48
C GLY A 388 1.71 43.01 -10.01
N GLN A 389 1.85 41.90 -9.29
CA GLN A 389 1.79 41.89 -7.83
C GLN A 389 3.19 42.25 -7.29
N GLU A 390 3.27 42.95 -6.14
CA GLU A 390 4.56 43.35 -5.54
C GLU A 390 5.48 42.14 -5.34
N ASN A 391 6.75 42.30 -5.73
CA ASN A 391 7.83 41.30 -5.61
C ASN A 391 7.63 39.97 -6.37
N GLU A 392 6.85 39.96 -7.46
CA GLU A 392 6.76 38.81 -8.36
C GLU A 392 7.37 39.06 -9.73
N ASP A 393 8.47 38.37 -10.03
CA ASP A 393 8.98 38.26 -11.39
C ASP A 393 8.20 37.21 -12.16
N TYR A 394 7.88 37.51 -13.41
CA TYR A 394 7.15 36.64 -14.31
C TYR A 394 8.07 36.13 -15.41
N LYS A 395 7.91 34.87 -15.78
CA LYS A 395 8.51 34.34 -17.00
C LYS A 395 7.40 33.93 -17.96
N ILE A 396 7.61 34.28 -19.21
CA ILE A 396 6.72 34.01 -20.32
C ILE A 396 7.42 33.03 -21.23
N ILE A 397 6.73 31.95 -21.58
CA ILE A 397 7.15 30.98 -22.58
C ILE A 397 6.13 31.01 -23.72
N LEU A 398 6.63 31.06 -24.96
CA LEU A 398 5.87 30.72 -26.15
C LEU A 398 6.19 29.28 -26.57
N THR A 399 5.17 28.42 -26.72
CA THR A 399 5.32 27.07 -27.27
C THR A 399 4.50 26.88 -28.54
N ASN A 400 4.91 25.93 -29.38
CA ASN A 400 4.09 25.43 -30.50
C ASN A 400 3.10 24.35 -30.03
N ASN A 401 2.31 23.82 -30.96
CA ASN A 401 1.30 22.79 -30.70
C ASN A 401 1.83 21.42 -30.24
N ILE A 402 3.14 21.16 -30.36
CA ILE A 402 3.80 19.95 -29.83
C ILE A 402 4.57 20.23 -28.54
N GLY A 403 4.40 21.42 -27.95
CA GLY A 403 5.00 21.80 -26.66
C GLY A 403 6.46 22.23 -26.72
N GLN A 404 7.06 22.38 -27.91
CA GLN A 404 8.43 22.90 -28.02
C GLN A 404 8.47 24.38 -27.67
N ILE A 405 9.42 24.76 -26.82
CA ILE A 405 9.69 26.16 -26.44
C ILE A 405 10.31 26.88 -27.63
N LEU A 406 9.63 27.92 -28.10
CA LEU A 406 10.08 28.76 -29.21
C LEU A 406 10.72 30.06 -28.73
N LYS A 407 10.23 30.62 -27.63
CA LYS A 407 10.69 31.90 -27.11
C LYS A 407 10.43 32.01 -25.62
N GLU A 408 11.34 32.68 -24.92
CA GLU A 408 11.19 33.01 -23.51
C GLU A 408 11.40 34.51 -23.28
N LYS A 409 10.69 35.08 -22.30
CA LYS A 409 10.88 36.45 -21.85
C LYS A 409 10.64 36.55 -20.36
N TYR A 410 11.40 37.41 -19.70
CA TYR A 410 11.25 37.69 -18.28
C TYR A 410 10.67 39.09 -18.11
N LEU A 411 9.66 39.23 -17.25
CA LEU A 411 9.07 40.50 -16.86
C LEU A 411 9.29 40.69 -15.36
N LYS A 412 9.66 41.91 -14.96
CA LYS A 412 9.77 42.24 -13.55
C LYS A 412 8.41 42.62 -12.97
N SER A 413 8.28 42.46 -11.66
CA SER A 413 7.18 43.02 -10.88
C SER A 413 7.05 44.53 -11.15
N SER A 414 5.83 44.98 -11.38
CA SER A 414 5.50 46.40 -11.57
C SER A 414 4.15 46.68 -10.93
N ASN A 415 4.12 47.65 -10.02
CA ASN A 415 2.90 48.14 -9.38
C ASN A 415 2.03 48.98 -10.35
N ASN A 416 2.55 49.26 -11.55
CA ASN A 416 1.88 50.02 -12.58
C ASN A 416 1.52 49.14 -13.77
N PHE A 417 0.46 49.57 -14.46
CA PHE A 417 0.05 49.00 -15.72
C PHE A 417 1.21 48.93 -16.72
N THR A 418 1.52 47.73 -17.21
CA THR A 418 2.65 47.51 -18.12
C THR A 418 2.21 46.69 -19.33
N GLU A 419 2.57 47.15 -20.54
CA GLU A 419 2.32 46.44 -21.79
C GLU A 419 3.65 46.06 -22.44
N ASN A 420 3.79 44.80 -22.81
CA ASN A 420 5.01 44.27 -23.43
C ASN A 420 4.70 43.63 -24.77
N GLN A 421 5.28 44.18 -25.84
CA GLN A 421 5.20 43.56 -27.16
C GLN A 421 6.08 42.30 -27.23
N PHE A 422 5.57 41.32 -27.93
CA PHE A 422 6.12 40.00 -28.17
C PHE A 422 6.06 39.74 -29.68
N ASP A 423 7.22 39.75 -30.32
CA ASP A 423 7.35 39.47 -31.74
C ASP A 423 7.44 37.95 -31.96
N ILE A 424 6.50 37.43 -32.74
CA ILE A 424 6.39 36.04 -33.18
C ILE A 424 6.36 35.94 -34.71
N SER A 425 6.72 37.00 -35.42
CA SER A 425 6.64 37.11 -36.88
C SER A 425 7.49 36.06 -37.58
N GLU A 426 8.59 35.63 -36.97
CA GLU A 426 9.52 34.61 -37.46
C GLU A 426 8.94 33.18 -37.52
N PHE A 427 7.90 32.88 -36.73
CA PHE A 427 7.33 31.53 -36.66
C PHE A 427 6.25 31.31 -37.72
N SER A 428 5.99 30.09 -38.15
CA SER A 428 4.96 29.81 -39.17
C SER A 428 3.54 30.16 -38.72
N SER A 429 2.61 30.36 -39.64
CA SER A 429 1.18 30.45 -39.29
C SER A 429 0.73 29.15 -38.62
N GLY A 430 -0.10 29.26 -37.57
CA GLY A 430 -0.48 28.10 -36.78
C GLY A 430 -0.89 28.43 -35.36
N LEU A 431 -1.01 27.38 -34.55
CA LEU A 431 -1.44 27.48 -33.17
C LEU A 431 -0.24 27.48 -32.21
N TYR A 432 -0.26 28.44 -31.28
CA TYR A 432 0.75 28.63 -30.26
C TYR A 432 0.10 28.78 -28.88
N PHE A 433 0.92 28.60 -27.84
CA PHE A 433 0.51 28.84 -26.46
C PHE A 433 1.50 29.77 -25.79
N ILE A 434 0.98 30.80 -25.12
CA ILE A 434 1.76 31.67 -24.24
C ILE A 434 1.47 31.26 -22.81
N THR A 435 2.49 30.73 -22.12
CA THR A 435 2.43 30.38 -20.70
C THR A 435 3.15 31.44 -19.88
N ILE A 436 2.47 32.02 -18.90
CA ILE A 436 3.02 33.01 -17.96
C ILE A 436 3.07 32.38 -16.57
N TYR A 437 4.25 32.34 -15.96
CA TYR A 437 4.47 31.76 -14.65
C TYR A 437 5.15 32.72 -13.68
N SER A 438 4.74 32.64 -12.43
CA SER A 438 5.45 33.13 -11.24
C SER A 438 5.42 32.04 -10.16
N THR A 439 5.89 32.35 -8.96
CA THR A 439 5.72 31.47 -7.78
C THR A 439 4.25 31.26 -7.39
N LYS A 440 3.33 32.11 -7.87
CA LYS A 440 1.90 32.07 -7.49
C LYS A 440 0.94 31.90 -8.67
N ILE A 441 1.38 32.20 -9.90
CA ILE A 441 0.52 32.11 -11.08
C ILE A 441 1.08 31.13 -12.12
N ASN A 442 0.18 30.46 -12.80
CA ASN A 442 0.44 29.72 -14.04
C ASN A 442 -0.76 29.95 -14.97
N LYS A 443 -0.65 30.93 -15.88
CA LYS A 443 -1.71 31.27 -16.85
C LYS A 443 -1.28 30.88 -18.26
N VAL A 444 -2.19 30.31 -19.05
CA VAL A 444 -1.95 29.92 -20.44
C VAL A 444 -2.92 30.63 -21.37
N PHE A 445 -2.41 31.25 -22.42
CA PHE A 445 -3.17 31.89 -23.47
C PHE A 445 -2.96 31.13 -24.78
N LYS A 446 -4.05 30.69 -25.40
CA LYS A 446 -4.03 30.13 -26.76
C LYS A 446 -3.89 31.27 -27.75
N VAL A 447 -2.92 31.22 -28.66
CA VAL A 447 -2.68 32.24 -29.69
C VAL A 447 -2.74 31.62 -31.08
N GLN A 448 -3.51 32.22 -31.97
CA GLN A 448 -3.56 31.86 -33.37
C GLN A 448 -2.77 32.89 -34.20
N LYS A 449 -1.70 32.44 -34.85
CA LYS A 449 -0.99 33.23 -35.86
C LYS A 449 -1.58 32.93 -37.23
N LEU A 450 -2.08 33.96 -37.92
CA LEU A 450 -2.62 33.85 -39.27
C LEU A 450 -1.52 33.72 -40.32
#